data_AF-A0A7S1JBH0-F1
#
_entry.id   AF-A0A7S1JBH0-F1
#
_cell.length_a   1.000
_cell.length_b   1.000
_cell.length_c   1.000
_cell.angle_alpha   90.00
_cell.angle_beta   90.00
_cell.angle_gamma   90.00
#
_symmetry.space_group_name_H-M   'P 1'
#
loop_
_entity.id
_entity.type
_entity.pdbx_description
1 polymer ?
#
loop_
_entity_poly.entity_id
_entity_poly.type
_entity_poly.pdbx_seq_one_letter_code
_entity_poly.pdbx_strand_id
1 'polypeptide(L)'
;GNLIELNRRLPFDVRLSWSPWITLAQYKVENVGLEYFSLQHITKVPYPGHHHEFGYNGILLDKCINCWIRGITLHNVDVGILMRSSVLSTITDITFTADRAEDCRGKSGHYGIDIANSGSLLIHNIRYVNANFYHSISVSSLSHLNVITGVYGEGSAFSGDHHGKSPFMNLWDNISAADVSQFFDFGGNNDVFPSSGRGEMVWNVYYNDASHLKVKRFVDSLPKSQSMTQPLSPWYLFSIIPWSQNVTGLELPESHHYYMHTYAQD
;
A
#
# COMPACT_ATOMS: atom_id res chain seq x y z
N GLY A 1 16.86 30.11 8.35
CA GLY A 1 17.31 29.76 9.73
C GLY A 1 17.56 28.27 9.86
N ASN A 2 17.61 27.72 11.09
CA ASN A 2 17.79 26.28 11.36
C ASN A 2 16.50 25.59 11.88
N LEU A 3 15.34 26.20 11.60
CA LEU A 3 14.04 25.70 12.01
C LEU A 3 13.33 25.09 10.80
N ILE A 4 12.78 23.88 10.96
CA ILE A 4 11.93 23.24 9.95
C ILE A 4 10.53 23.13 10.54
N GLU A 5 9.57 23.72 9.85
CA GLU A 5 8.16 23.57 10.15
C GLU A 5 7.56 22.48 9.26
N LEU A 6 6.92 21.48 9.88
CA LEU A 6 6.26 20.40 9.16
C LEU A 6 4.80 20.77 8.89
N ASN A 7 4.28 20.42 7.71
CA ASN A 7 2.87 20.65 7.38
C ASN A 7 1.90 19.78 8.19
N ARG A 8 2.40 18.80 8.95
CA ARG A 8 1.65 17.92 9.84
C ARG A 8 2.54 17.45 10.99
N ARG A 9 1.91 17.00 12.08
CA ARG A 9 2.63 16.36 13.19
C ARG A 9 3.25 15.03 12.75
N LEU A 10 4.38 14.69 13.36
CA LEU A 10 5.00 13.38 13.16
C LEU A 10 4.14 12.28 13.81
N PRO A 11 3.99 11.13 13.16
CA PRO A 11 3.14 10.05 13.64
C PRO A 11 3.78 9.26 14.80
N PHE A 12 5.09 9.45 15.03
CA PHE A 12 5.82 8.91 16.16
C PHE A 12 6.92 9.89 16.61
N ASP A 13 7.39 9.69 17.84
CA ASP A 13 8.45 10.51 18.42
C ASP A 13 9.74 10.35 17.64
N VAL A 14 10.50 11.43 17.44
CA VAL A 14 11.85 11.36 16.90
C VAL A 14 12.85 11.67 17.99
N ARG A 15 13.67 10.68 18.34
CA ARG A 15 14.69 10.83 19.38
C ARG A 15 16.04 11.11 18.74
N LEU A 16 16.75 12.14 19.19
CA LEU A 16 18.09 12.45 18.70
C LEU A 16 19.09 11.30 18.93
N SER A 17 18.84 10.44 19.92
CA SER A 17 19.61 9.20 20.15
C SER A 17 19.50 8.17 19.02
N TRP A 18 18.54 8.33 18.10
CA TRP A 18 18.41 7.51 16.90
C TRP A 18 19.22 8.05 15.72
N SER A 19 19.98 9.14 15.93
CA SER A 19 20.78 9.82 14.91
C SER A 19 19.99 10.14 13.63
N PRO A 20 18.82 10.80 13.72
CA PRO A 20 18.01 11.12 12.55
C PRO A 20 18.74 12.12 11.64
N TRP A 21 18.43 12.09 10.35
CA TRP A 21 18.89 13.10 9.39
C TRP A 21 17.78 13.50 8.43
N ILE A 22 17.97 14.66 7.80
CA ILE A 22 17.03 15.20 6.82
C ILE A 22 17.65 15.05 5.44
N THR A 23 16.83 14.67 4.46
CA THR A 23 17.26 14.54 3.07
C THR A 23 16.23 15.11 2.12
N LEU A 24 16.61 15.30 0.86
CA LEU A 24 15.66 15.64 -0.19
C LEU A 24 14.81 14.41 -0.51
N ALA A 25 13.50 14.61 -0.65
CA ALA A 25 12.65 13.53 -1.13
C ALA A 25 12.98 13.23 -2.58
N GLN A 26 13.29 11.97 -2.88
CA GLN A 26 13.60 11.53 -4.24
C GLN A 26 12.35 11.01 -4.97
N TYR A 27 11.20 11.67 -4.78
CA TYR A 27 10.01 11.40 -5.58
C TYR A 27 10.25 11.86 -7.02
N LYS A 28 9.91 10.99 -7.98
CA LYS A 28 10.15 11.21 -9.41
C LYS A 28 8.89 11.65 -10.15
N VAL A 29 7.73 11.31 -9.60
CA VAL A 29 6.42 11.52 -10.23
C VAL A 29 5.50 12.12 -9.18
N GLU A 30 4.80 13.19 -9.56
CA GLU A 30 3.85 13.87 -8.70
C GLU A 30 2.57 14.24 -9.47
N ASN A 31 1.41 14.14 -8.82
CA ASN A 31 0.11 14.54 -9.37
C ASN A 31 -0.27 13.82 -10.69
N VAL A 32 0.00 12.51 -10.76
CA VAL A 32 -0.33 11.67 -11.92
C VAL A 32 -1.39 10.62 -11.57
N GLY A 33 -2.36 10.47 -12.47
CA GLY A 33 -3.46 9.53 -12.36
C GLY A 33 -3.46 8.46 -13.45
N LEU A 34 -3.80 7.22 -13.07
CA LEU A 34 -4.14 6.13 -13.99
C LEU A 34 -5.61 5.75 -13.78
N GLU A 35 -6.45 5.96 -14.79
CA GLU A 35 -7.90 5.87 -14.58
C GLU A 35 -8.68 5.24 -15.72
N TYR A 36 -9.73 4.49 -15.37
CA TYR A 36 -10.80 4.05 -16.25
C TYR A 36 -10.35 3.22 -17.46
N PHE A 37 -9.53 2.20 -17.22
CA PHE A 37 -9.15 1.21 -18.22
C PHE A 37 -9.04 -0.19 -17.61
N SER A 38 -8.86 -1.20 -18.46
CA SER A 38 -8.61 -2.58 -18.03
C SER A 38 -7.27 -3.09 -18.56
N LEU A 39 -6.51 -3.79 -17.72
CA LEU A 39 -5.37 -4.60 -18.15
C LEU A 39 -5.76 -6.06 -18.10
N GLN A 40 -5.59 -6.75 -19.21
CA GLN A 40 -6.04 -8.13 -19.36
C GLN A 40 -4.94 -8.99 -19.96
N HIS A 41 -4.53 -10.01 -19.22
CA HIS A 41 -3.65 -11.05 -19.74
C HIS A 41 -4.53 -12.19 -20.25
N ILE A 42 -4.72 -12.25 -21.57
CA ILE A 42 -5.64 -13.18 -22.24
C ILE A 42 -5.20 -14.66 -22.21
N THR A 43 -4.10 -14.94 -21.52
CA THR A 43 -3.56 -16.29 -21.36
C THR A 43 -4.39 -17.11 -20.38
N LYS A 44 -4.71 -18.34 -20.77
CA LYS A 44 -5.34 -19.34 -19.90
C LYS A 44 -4.34 -20.34 -19.33
N VAL A 45 -3.05 -20.03 -19.43
CA VAL A 45 -2.01 -20.85 -18.80
C VAL A 45 -2.30 -20.89 -17.29
N PRO A 46 -2.33 -22.08 -16.68
CA PRO A 46 -2.51 -22.22 -15.23
C PRO A 46 -1.51 -21.34 -14.47
N TYR A 47 -1.93 -20.78 -13.34
CA TYR A 47 -1.02 -20.08 -12.47
C TYR A 47 0.04 -21.07 -11.96
N PRO A 48 1.34 -20.82 -12.22
CA PRO A 48 2.40 -21.81 -11.96
C PRO A 48 2.72 -21.98 -10.46
N GLY A 49 2.21 -21.08 -9.62
CA GLY A 49 2.37 -21.11 -8.16
C GLY A 49 3.32 -20.04 -7.61
N HIS A 50 3.40 -20.00 -6.29
CA HIS A 50 4.17 -18.99 -5.55
C HIS A 50 5.65 -18.95 -5.95
N HIS A 51 6.15 -17.78 -6.35
CA HIS A 51 7.52 -17.53 -6.82
C HIS A 51 7.88 -18.20 -8.16
N HIS A 52 6.88 -18.63 -8.92
CA HIS A 52 7.04 -19.23 -10.24
C HIS A 52 6.33 -18.42 -11.34
N GLU A 53 5.96 -17.17 -11.05
CA GLU A 53 5.16 -16.28 -11.91
C GLU A 53 5.78 -16.09 -13.30
N PHE A 54 4.93 -15.92 -14.32
CA PHE A 54 5.37 -15.59 -15.68
C PHE A 54 5.67 -14.09 -15.86
N GLY A 55 5.27 -13.27 -14.89
CA GLY A 55 5.46 -11.82 -14.92
C GLY A 55 4.31 -11.09 -15.59
N TYR A 56 3.10 -11.67 -15.58
CA TYR A 56 1.87 -11.00 -16.03
C TYR A 56 1.43 -9.93 -15.04
N ASN A 57 2.24 -8.88 -14.94
CA ASN A 57 2.08 -7.83 -13.93
C ASN A 57 1.17 -6.71 -14.45
N GLY A 58 0.54 -5.99 -13.53
CA GLY A 58 -0.28 -4.83 -13.80
C GLY A 58 0.52 -3.54 -13.67
N ILE A 59 0.29 -2.79 -12.59
CA ILE A 59 0.74 -1.41 -12.42
C ILE A 59 1.83 -1.33 -11.35
N LEU A 60 2.88 -0.56 -11.62
CA LEU A 60 3.87 -0.16 -10.62
C LEU A 60 3.89 1.37 -10.49
N LEU A 61 3.73 1.86 -9.27
CA LEU A 61 4.08 3.22 -8.87
C LEU A 61 5.31 3.15 -7.98
N ASP A 62 6.44 3.66 -8.47
CA ASP A 62 7.69 3.76 -7.72
C ASP A 62 8.12 5.21 -7.57
N LYS A 63 8.43 5.62 -6.33
CA LYS A 63 8.84 6.99 -5.99
C LYS A 63 7.81 8.03 -6.44
N CYS A 64 6.54 7.79 -6.16
CA CYS A 64 5.43 8.68 -6.51
C CYS A 64 4.86 9.41 -5.28
N ILE A 65 4.36 10.62 -5.47
CA ILE A 65 3.68 11.41 -4.44
C ILE A 65 2.41 12.06 -5.00
N ASN A 66 1.32 12.10 -4.23
CA ASN A 66 0.05 12.69 -4.68
C ASN A 66 -0.49 12.08 -5.98
N CYS A 67 -0.28 10.78 -6.20
CA CYS A 67 -0.76 10.07 -7.39
C CYS A 67 -2.03 9.28 -7.10
N TRP A 68 -2.69 8.78 -8.14
CA TRP A 68 -3.88 7.95 -7.95
C TRP A 68 -4.07 6.87 -9.02
N ILE A 69 -4.69 5.77 -8.62
CA ILE A 69 -5.18 4.71 -9.51
C ILE A 69 -6.68 4.58 -9.26
N ARG A 70 -7.50 4.64 -10.30
CA ARG A 70 -8.96 4.65 -10.15
C ARG A 70 -9.72 3.90 -11.24
N GLY A 71 -10.67 3.06 -10.84
CA GLY A 71 -11.65 2.51 -11.78
C GLY A 71 -11.03 1.54 -12.79
N ILE A 72 -10.10 0.70 -12.34
CA ILE A 72 -9.34 -0.22 -13.19
C ILE A 72 -9.74 -1.66 -12.92
N THR A 73 -9.89 -2.44 -14.01
CA THR A 73 -10.00 -3.90 -13.92
C THR A 73 -8.69 -4.58 -14.30
N LEU A 74 -8.20 -5.48 -13.45
CA LEU A 74 -7.01 -6.28 -13.65
C LEU A 74 -7.43 -7.75 -13.79
N HIS A 75 -7.20 -8.32 -14.98
CA HIS A 75 -7.63 -9.68 -15.32
C HIS A 75 -6.44 -10.61 -15.56
N ASN A 76 -6.44 -11.77 -14.88
CA ASN A 76 -5.39 -12.80 -14.95
C ASN A 76 -3.97 -12.27 -14.68
N VAL A 77 -3.84 -11.34 -13.74
CA VAL A 77 -2.54 -10.81 -13.32
C VAL A 77 -1.85 -11.76 -12.33
N ASP A 78 -0.53 -11.91 -12.47
CA ASP A 78 0.34 -12.50 -11.45
C ASP A 78 0.53 -11.53 -10.29
N VAL A 79 0.79 -10.27 -10.62
CA VAL A 79 0.94 -9.16 -9.68
C VAL A 79 0.07 -8.01 -10.14
N GLY A 80 -0.83 -7.54 -9.29
CA GLY A 80 -1.80 -6.49 -9.63
C GLY A 80 -1.21 -5.09 -9.60
N ILE A 81 -1.10 -4.52 -8.40
CA ILE A 81 -0.60 -3.16 -8.18
C ILE A 81 0.56 -3.21 -7.18
N LEU A 82 1.69 -2.62 -7.56
CA LEU A 82 2.84 -2.44 -6.69
C LEU A 82 2.98 -0.96 -6.33
N MET A 83 2.98 -0.67 -5.03
CA MET A 83 3.37 0.62 -4.47
C MET A 83 4.76 0.49 -3.86
N ARG A 84 5.70 1.30 -4.35
CA ARG A 84 7.10 1.31 -3.91
C ARG A 84 7.54 2.73 -3.60
N SER A 85 8.12 2.96 -2.42
CA SER A 85 8.68 4.27 -2.06
C SER A 85 7.73 5.44 -2.33
N SER A 86 6.43 5.23 -2.16
CA SER A 86 5.38 6.13 -2.66
C SER A 86 4.41 6.55 -1.56
N VAL A 87 3.92 7.78 -1.62
CA VAL A 87 3.17 8.38 -0.50
C VAL A 87 2.00 9.26 -0.96
N LEU A 88 1.08 9.54 -0.03
CA LEU A 88 -0.03 10.48 -0.24
C LEU A 88 -0.87 10.17 -1.49
N SER A 89 -1.02 8.89 -1.80
CA SER A 89 -1.63 8.43 -3.04
C SER A 89 -2.87 7.58 -2.76
N THR A 90 -3.76 7.48 -3.73
CA THR A 90 -5.02 6.73 -3.57
C THR A 90 -5.16 5.61 -4.58
N ILE A 91 -5.61 4.44 -4.15
CA ILE A 91 -6.01 3.32 -5.02
C ILE A 91 -7.49 3.07 -4.78
N THR A 92 -8.31 3.31 -5.79
CA THR A 92 -9.77 3.32 -5.65
C THR A 92 -10.47 2.56 -6.76
N ASP A 93 -11.59 1.90 -6.45
CA ASP A 93 -12.47 1.29 -7.45
C ASP A 93 -11.72 0.27 -8.34
N ILE A 94 -10.98 -0.65 -7.72
CA ILE A 94 -10.19 -1.66 -8.42
C ILE A 94 -10.94 -2.99 -8.40
N THR A 95 -10.96 -3.68 -9.55
CA THR A 95 -11.52 -5.02 -9.66
C THR A 95 -10.48 -6.00 -10.18
N PHE A 96 -10.20 -7.04 -9.40
CA PHE A 96 -9.41 -8.19 -9.80
C PHE A 96 -10.33 -9.31 -10.27
N THR A 97 -9.98 -9.95 -11.38
CA THR A 97 -10.69 -11.12 -11.92
C THR A 97 -9.70 -12.16 -12.40
N ALA A 98 -10.08 -13.44 -12.33
CA ALA A 98 -9.33 -14.52 -12.95
C ALA A 98 -10.27 -15.55 -13.57
N ASP A 99 -9.89 -16.08 -14.74
CA ASP A 99 -10.52 -17.23 -15.39
C ASP A 99 -9.50 -18.35 -15.74
N ARG A 100 -8.25 -18.18 -15.31
CA ARG A 100 -7.19 -19.20 -15.43
C ARG A 100 -7.28 -20.24 -14.32
N ALA A 101 -6.76 -21.44 -14.60
CA ALA A 101 -6.66 -22.48 -13.58
C ALA A 101 -5.74 -22.04 -12.44
N GLU A 102 -6.18 -22.30 -11.21
CA GLU A 102 -5.44 -22.03 -9.98
C GLU A 102 -4.29 -23.03 -9.78
N ASP A 103 -3.34 -22.68 -8.91
CA ASP A 103 -2.30 -23.60 -8.47
C ASP A 103 -2.84 -24.64 -7.47
N CYS A 104 -1.95 -25.47 -6.91
CA CYS A 104 -2.33 -26.53 -5.97
C CYS A 104 -2.88 -26.02 -4.62
N ARG A 105 -2.81 -24.71 -4.35
CA ARG A 105 -3.34 -24.07 -3.14
C ARG A 105 -4.58 -23.22 -3.44
N GLY A 106 -5.14 -23.34 -4.64
CA GLY A 106 -6.31 -22.55 -5.05
C GLY A 106 -5.97 -21.07 -5.24
N LYS A 107 -4.73 -20.74 -5.62
CA LYS A 107 -4.32 -19.37 -5.91
C LYS A 107 -4.26 -19.14 -7.41
N SER A 108 -4.69 -17.96 -7.83
CA SER A 108 -4.70 -17.47 -9.20
C SER A 108 -3.73 -16.32 -9.41
N GLY A 109 -2.85 -16.01 -8.45
CA GLY A 109 -1.89 -14.92 -8.51
C GLY A 109 -1.07 -14.78 -7.23
N HIS A 110 -0.01 -13.97 -7.30
CA HIS A 110 0.91 -13.72 -6.21
C HIS A 110 0.42 -12.56 -5.34
N TYR A 111 0.51 -11.32 -5.84
CA TYR A 111 0.11 -10.10 -5.14
C TYR A 111 -1.10 -9.47 -5.83
N GLY A 112 -2.16 -9.16 -5.09
CA GLY A 112 -3.22 -8.26 -5.57
C GLY A 112 -2.73 -6.82 -5.53
N ILE A 113 -2.47 -6.32 -4.32
CA ILE A 113 -1.84 -5.01 -4.09
C ILE A 113 -0.71 -5.20 -3.08
N ASP A 114 0.50 -4.76 -3.40
CA ASP A 114 1.61 -4.79 -2.44
C ASP A 114 2.15 -3.38 -2.16
N ILE A 115 2.20 -3.04 -0.88
CA ILE A 115 2.58 -1.75 -0.34
C ILE A 115 3.90 -1.92 0.40
N ALA A 116 5.00 -1.69 -0.31
CA ALA A 116 6.34 -1.79 0.27
C ALA A 116 6.96 -0.41 0.41
N ASN A 117 7.48 -0.10 1.61
CA ASN A 117 8.17 1.15 1.88
C ASN A 117 7.36 2.33 1.35
N SER A 118 6.08 2.41 1.73
CA SER A 118 5.11 3.36 1.17
C SER A 118 4.14 3.74 2.28
N GLY A 119 3.59 4.95 2.26
CA GLY A 119 2.78 5.39 3.40
C GLY A 119 1.82 6.53 3.14
N SER A 120 0.90 6.73 4.09
CA SER A 120 -0.22 7.66 3.94
C SER A 120 -1.04 7.38 2.67
N LEU A 121 -1.27 6.11 2.34
CA LEU A 121 -2.10 5.70 1.21
C LEU A 121 -3.55 5.49 1.66
N LEU A 122 -4.49 5.77 0.76
CA LEU A 122 -5.87 5.32 0.88
C LEU A 122 -6.16 4.25 -0.18
N ILE A 123 -6.47 3.05 0.26
CA ILE A 123 -6.86 1.92 -0.57
C ILE A 123 -8.32 1.63 -0.29
N HIS A 124 -9.18 1.87 -1.27
CA HIS A 124 -10.62 1.81 -1.06
C HIS A 124 -11.39 1.19 -2.23
N ASN A 125 -12.47 0.47 -1.89
CA ASN A 125 -13.37 -0.14 -2.87
C ASN A 125 -12.64 -1.10 -3.82
N ILE A 126 -12.02 -2.12 -3.23
CA ILE A 126 -11.28 -3.15 -3.95
C ILE A 126 -12.13 -4.41 -4.00
N ARG A 127 -12.26 -4.99 -5.19
CA ARG A 127 -13.06 -6.20 -5.42
C ARG A 127 -12.17 -7.30 -5.98
N TYR A 128 -12.22 -8.48 -5.37
CA TYR A 128 -11.64 -9.71 -5.89
C TYR A 128 -12.80 -10.60 -6.31
N VAL A 129 -12.97 -10.81 -7.62
CA VAL A 129 -14.09 -11.59 -8.18
C VAL A 129 -13.51 -12.86 -8.78
N ASN A 130 -13.66 -13.97 -8.06
CA ASN A 130 -13.03 -15.25 -8.39
C ASN A 130 -11.51 -15.13 -8.66
N ALA A 131 -10.83 -14.24 -7.92
CA ALA A 131 -9.39 -14.02 -7.99
C ALA A 131 -8.76 -14.20 -6.61
N ASN A 132 -8.07 -15.32 -6.41
CA ASN A 132 -7.46 -15.71 -5.15
C ASN A 132 -5.94 -15.45 -5.19
N PHE A 133 -5.46 -14.45 -4.46
CA PHE A 133 -4.02 -14.19 -4.39
C PHE A 133 -3.41 -14.88 -3.17
N TYR A 134 -2.12 -15.23 -3.26
CA TYR A 134 -1.33 -15.56 -2.05
C TYR A 134 -1.39 -14.40 -1.07
N HIS A 135 -1.22 -13.21 -1.62
CA HIS A 135 -1.15 -11.95 -0.91
C HIS A 135 -2.17 -10.98 -1.52
N SER A 136 -3.41 -10.98 -1.02
CA SER A 136 -4.47 -10.13 -1.56
C SER A 136 -4.08 -8.66 -1.45
N ILE A 137 -3.83 -8.20 -0.22
CA ILE A 137 -3.18 -6.90 0.02
C ILE A 137 -2.06 -7.09 1.03
N SER A 138 -0.86 -6.61 0.70
CA SER A 138 0.31 -6.67 1.58
C SER A 138 0.76 -5.30 2.03
N VAL A 139 1.18 -5.22 3.29
CA VAL A 139 1.98 -4.14 3.86
C VAL A 139 3.34 -4.71 4.22
N SER A 140 4.42 -4.06 3.77
CA SER A 140 5.79 -4.52 4.01
C SER A 140 6.77 -3.37 4.18
N SER A 141 8.00 -3.67 4.61
CA SER A 141 9.14 -2.73 4.48
C SER A 141 8.87 -1.35 5.05
N LEU A 142 8.46 -1.28 6.32
CA LEU A 142 8.15 -0.04 7.04
C LEU A 142 7.02 0.77 6.41
N SER A 143 6.15 0.16 5.60
CA SER A 143 4.94 0.82 5.13
C SER A 143 4.04 1.22 6.31
N HIS A 144 3.45 2.42 6.23
CA HIS A 144 2.81 3.03 7.39
C HIS A 144 1.72 4.03 7.07
N LEU A 145 0.83 4.26 8.05
CA LEU A 145 -0.28 5.22 7.93
C LEU A 145 -1.20 4.93 6.73
N ASN A 146 -1.24 3.69 6.25
CA ASN A 146 -2.13 3.32 5.17
C ASN A 146 -3.51 2.98 5.73
N VAL A 147 -4.55 3.37 4.99
CA VAL A 147 -5.93 3.00 5.27
C VAL A 147 -6.39 2.07 4.17
N ILE A 148 -6.67 0.83 4.52
CA ILE A 148 -7.16 -0.22 3.63
C ILE A 148 -8.61 -0.52 4.04
N THR A 149 -9.57 -0.08 3.23
CA THR A 149 -10.98 -0.18 3.62
C THR A 149 -11.98 -0.39 2.49
N GLY A 150 -13.01 -1.20 2.73
CA GLY A 150 -13.97 -1.56 1.70
C GLY A 150 -13.34 -2.50 0.69
N VAL A 151 -12.91 -3.66 1.17
CA VAL A 151 -12.34 -4.72 0.35
C VAL A 151 -13.28 -5.92 0.33
N TYR A 152 -13.58 -6.42 -0.85
CA TYR A 152 -14.63 -7.42 -1.07
C TYR A 152 -14.10 -8.61 -1.86
N GLY A 153 -14.08 -9.79 -1.24
CA GLY A 153 -13.82 -11.07 -1.89
C GLY A 153 -15.12 -11.73 -2.32
N GLU A 154 -15.55 -11.49 -3.56
CA GLU A 154 -16.73 -12.09 -4.17
C GLU A 154 -16.39 -13.49 -4.69
N GLY A 155 -16.61 -14.49 -3.82
CA GLY A 155 -16.19 -15.86 -4.08
C GLY A 155 -14.68 -16.09 -3.91
N SER A 156 -13.95 -15.10 -3.40
CA SER A 156 -12.50 -15.15 -3.21
C SER A 156 -12.11 -15.06 -1.74
N ALA A 157 -11.05 -15.76 -1.37
CA ALA A 157 -10.37 -15.60 -0.10
C ALA A 157 -9.60 -14.28 -0.06
N PHE A 158 -9.40 -13.75 1.15
CA PHE A 158 -8.65 -12.52 1.37
C PHE A 158 -7.56 -12.71 2.42
N SER A 159 -6.32 -12.36 2.07
CA SER A 159 -5.20 -12.22 2.99
C SER A 159 -4.82 -10.76 3.21
N GLY A 160 -4.69 -10.36 4.48
CA GLY A 160 -4.22 -9.05 4.94
C GLY A 160 -2.75 -9.14 5.34
N ASP A 161 -1.90 -9.41 4.35
CA ASP A 161 -0.55 -9.87 4.58
C ASP A 161 0.35 -8.79 5.20
N HIS A 162 0.82 -9.09 6.40
CA HIS A 162 1.82 -8.31 7.12
C HIS A 162 3.19 -8.86 6.79
N HIS A 163 3.66 -8.53 5.61
CA HIS A 163 4.94 -9.00 5.13
C HIS A 163 6.07 -8.32 5.93
N GLY A 164 7.20 -9.01 6.09
CA GLY A 164 8.31 -8.56 6.95
C GLY A 164 8.82 -7.13 6.75
N LYS A 165 9.69 -6.73 7.69
CA LYS A 165 10.34 -5.43 7.90
C LYS A 165 9.42 -4.40 8.53
N SER A 166 8.67 -4.80 9.56
CA SER A 166 7.97 -3.93 10.51
C SER A 166 7.01 -2.90 9.89
N PRO A 167 6.07 -3.25 9.00
CA PRO A 167 4.97 -2.33 8.65
C PRO A 167 4.21 -1.90 9.92
N PHE A 168 3.78 -0.64 10.01
CA PHE A 168 3.25 -0.09 11.26
C PHE A 168 2.19 0.99 11.06
N MET A 169 1.28 1.14 12.02
CA MET A 169 0.22 2.15 11.99
C MET A 169 -0.67 2.10 10.74
N ASN A 170 -0.94 0.91 10.20
CA ASN A 170 -1.94 0.75 9.16
C ASN A 170 -3.32 0.42 9.77
N LEU A 171 -4.38 0.86 9.08
CA LEU A 171 -5.76 0.57 9.41
C LEU A 171 -6.35 -0.36 8.34
N TRP A 172 -6.85 -1.49 8.79
CA TRP A 172 -7.66 -2.43 8.02
C TRP A 172 -9.10 -2.34 8.52
N ASP A 173 -10.02 -1.93 7.65
CA ASP A 173 -11.42 -1.69 8.02
C ASP A 173 -12.39 -2.18 6.95
N ASN A 174 -13.56 -2.66 7.33
CA ASN A 174 -14.65 -2.97 6.39
C ASN A 174 -14.21 -3.92 5.26
N ILE A 175 -13.76 -5.10 5.67
CA ILE A 175 -13.28 -6.15 4.77
C ILE A 175 -14.23 -7.35 4.86
N SER A 176 -14.65 -7.87 3.72
CA SER A 176 -15.49 -9.07 3.67
C SER A 176 -15.11 -9.95 2.51
N ALA A 177 -14.89 -11.23 2.77
CA ALA A 177 -14.47 -12.18 1.76
C ALA A 177 -15.09 -13.56 1.98
N ALA A 178 -14.95 -14.44 0.99
CA ALA A 178 -15.42 -15.81 1.07
C ALA A 178 -14.64 -16.65 2.10
N ASP A 179 -13.42 -16.23 2.41
CA ASP A 179 -12.57 -16.75 3.46
C ASP A 179 -11.63 -15.64 3.94
N VAL A 180 -11.50 -15.48 5.26
CA VAL A 180 -10.60 -14.52 5.92
C VAL A 180 -9.68 -15.22 6.94
N SER A 181 -9.59 -16.55 6.89
CA SER A 181 -8.70 -17.33 7.76
C SER A 181 -7.23 -16.95 7.59
N GLN A 182 -6.85 -16.52 6.39
CA GLN A 182 -5.50 -16.09 6.01
C GLN A 182 -5.26 -14.60 6.26
N PHE A 183 -6.17 -13.91 6.97
CA PHE A 183 -6.05 -12.47 7.18
C PHE A 183 -4.75 -12.09 7.86
N PHE A 184 -4.34 -12.86 8.88
CA PHE A 184 -3.14 -12.60 9.67
C PHE A 184 -1.94 -13.47 9.24
N ASP A 185 -2.04 -14.13 8.09
CA ASP A 185 -0.87 -14.81 7.52
C ASP A 185 0.18 -13.75 7.18
N PHE A 186 1.44 -14.07 7.44
CA PHE A 186 2.57 -13.19 7.20
C PHE A 186 3.51 -13.83 6.18
N GLY A 187 3.78 -13.07 5.11
CA GLY A 187 4.72 -13.39 4.07
C GLY A 187 6.16 -12.99 4.41
N GLY A 188 7.08 -13.48 3.60
CA GLY A 188 8.50 -13.19 3.70
C GLY A 188 9.31 -14.24 4.46
N ASN A 189 10.62 -14.19 4.26
CA ASN A 189 11.56 -15.09 4.93
C ASN A 189 11.69 -14.75 6.43
N ASN A 190 12.13 -15.72 7.23
CA ASN A 190 12.35 -15.50 8.66
C ASN A 190 13.37 -14.38 8.98
N ASP A 191 14.22 -14.02 8.03
CA ASP A 191 15.23 -12.98 8.23
C ASP A 191 14.67 -11.56 8.11
N VAL A 192 13.41 -11.41 7.64
CA VAL A 192 12.77 -10.10 7.52
C VAL A 192 11.81 -9.78 8.67
N PHE A 193 11.74 -10.60 9.72
CA PHE A 193 10.93 -10.26 10.90
C PHE A 193 11.42 -8.97 11.60
N PRO A 194 10.54 -8.24 12.31
CA PRO A 194 9.14 -8.60 12.59
C PRO A 194 8.20 -8.33 11.40
N SER A 195 7.09 -9.08 11.35
CA SER A 195 6.03 -8.95 10.34
C SER A 195 5.14 -7.74 10.57
N SER A 196 5.15 -7.15 11.78
CA SER A 196 4.30 -6.02 12.14
C SER A 196 4.94 -5.18 13.24
N GLY A 197 4.64 -3.88 13.23
CA GLY A 197 5.06 -2.89 14.21
C GLY A 197 3.88 -2.32 15.00
N ARG A 198 4.13 -1.21 15.71
CA ARG A 198 3.14 -0.55 16.57
C ARG A 198 1.95 -0.03 15.75
N GLY A 199 0.76 -0.15 16.32
CA GLY A 199 -0.41 0.63 15.91
C GLY A 199 -1.14 0.09 14.69
N GLU A 200 -0.84 -1.13 14.26
CA GLU A 200 -1.73 -1.87 13.38
C GLU A 200 -3.12 -1.98 14.02
N MET A 201 -4.14 -1.67 13.23
CA MET A 201 -5.53 -1.71 13.65
C MET A 201 -6.33 -2.51 12.63
N VAL A 202 -7.01 -3.55 13.12
CA VAL A 202 -7.93 -4.35 12.32
C VAL A 202 -9.31 -4.21 12.92
N TRP A 203 -10.26 -3.78 12.11
CA TRP A 203 -11.62 -3.47 12.52
C TRP A 203 -12.60 -3.92 11.43
N ASN A 204 -13.83 -4.30 11.80
CA ASN A 204 -14.88 -4.61 10.81
C ASN A 204 -14.45 -5.62 9.72
N VAL A 205 -13.86 -6.77 10.12
CA VAL A 205 -13.53 -7.86 9.20
C VAL A 205 -14.58 -8.96 9.32
N TYR A 206 -15.16 -9.35 8.20
CA TYR A 206 -16.31 -10.24 8.13
C TYR A 206 -16.05 -11.43 7.19
N TYR A 207 -16.64 -12.56 7.53
CA TYR A 207 -16.64 -13.77 6.71
C TYR A 207 -18.03 -13.92 6.06
N ASN A 208 -18.11 -13.97 4.73
CA ASN A 208 -19.33 -14.25 3.96
C ASN A 208 -20.59 -13.47 4.38
N ASP A 209 -20.43 -12.29 4.95
CA ASP A 209 -21.55 -11.47 5.40
C ASP A 209 -21.64 -10.27 4.48
N ALA A 210 -22.69 -10.11 3.67
CA ALA A 210 -22.86 -8.89 2.86
C ALA A 210 -23.63 -7.78 3.60
N SER A 211 -24.18 -8.06 4.78
CA SER A 211 -25.02 -7.11 5.52
C SER A 211 -24.23 -5.94 6.11
N HIS A 212 -22.95 -6.17 6.44
CA HIS A 212 -22.02 -5.14 6.93
C HIS A 212 -21.73 -4.03 5.92
N LEU A 213 -22.02 -4.22 4.62
CA LEU A 213 -21.88 -3.18 3.60
C LEU A 213 -22.71 -1.92 3.89
N LYS A 214 -23.66 -2.01 4.82
CA LYS A 214 -24.51 -0.92 5.32
C LYS A 214 -23.90 -0.14 6.49
N VAL A 215 -22.78 -0.59 7.06
CA VAL A 215 -22.07 0.11 8.15
C VAL A 215 -21.42 1.38 7.58
N LYS A 216 -21.57 2.50 8.29
CA LYS A 216 -20.90 3.76 7.92
C LYS A 216 -19.38 3.54 7.98
N ARG A 217 -18.71 3.68 6.84
CA ARG A 217 -17.28 3.43 6.71
C ARG A 217 -16.49 4.59 7.29
N PHE A 218 -15.27 4.33 7.76
CA PHE A 218 -14.35 5.41 8.15
C PHE A 218 -14.19 6.44 7.02
N VAL A 219 -14.07 5.98 5.77
CA VAL A 219 -13.96 6.85 4.59
C VAL A 219 -15.18 7.71 4.33
N ASP A 220 -16.39 7.25 4.70
CA ASP A 220 -17.62 8.04 4.53
C ASP A 220 -17.64 9.25 5.48
N SER A 221 -16.78 9.24 6.51
CA SER A 221 -16.57 10.36 7.43
C SER A 221 -15.45 11.30 7.00
N LEU A 222 -14.62 10.91 6.01
CA LEU A 222 -13.55 11.76 5.53
C LEU A 222 -14.12 12.95 4.74
N PRO A 223 -13.50 14.14 4.86
CA PRO A 223 -13.83 15.26 3.98
C PRO A 223 -13.68 14.84 2.52
N LYS A 224 -14.62 15.24 1.66
CA LYS A 224 -14.46 15.03 0.20
C LYS A 224 -13.16 15.69 -0.26
N SER A 225 -12.42 15.00 -1.14
CA SER A 225 -11.18 15.53 -1.71
C SER A 225 -11.42 16.91 -2.30
N GLN A 226 -10.66 17.89 -1.84
CA GLN A 226 -10.60 19.20 -2.47
C GLN A 226 -9.55 19.15 -3.57
N SER A 227 -9.86 19.71 -4.74
CA SER A 227 -8.86 19.93 -5.78
C SER A 227 -7.75 20.81 -5.21
N MET A 228 -6.53 20.27 -5.12
CA MET A 228 -5.35 21.07 -4.85
C MET A 228 -4.85 21.65 -6.17
N THR A 229 -5.02 22.96 -6.36
CA THR A 229 -4.49 23.73 -7.51
C THR A 229 -3.18 24.45 -7.17
N GLN A 230 -2.51 24.07 -6.06
CA GLN A 230 -1.26 24.71 -5.65
C GLN A 230 -0.11 24.26 -6.57
N PRO A 231 0.82 25.18 -6.95
CA PRO A 231 1.94 24.85 -7.80
C PRO A 231 2.89 23.83 -7.14
N LEU A 232 3.60 23.07 -7.99
CA LEU A 232 4.60 22.07 -7.62
C LEU A 232 5.62 22.68 -6.64
N SER A 233 5.54 22.27 -5.38
CA SER A 233 6.51 22.66 -4.35
C SER A 233 7.48 21.51 -4.14
N PRO A 234 8.79 21.76 -4.03
CA PRO A 234 9.74 20.71 -3.67
C PRO A 234 9.32 20.00 -2.37
N TRP A 235 9.22 18.68 -2.44
CA TRP A 235 8.98 17.83 -1.28
C TRP A 235 10.32 17.50 -0.61
N TYR A 236 10.37 17.73 0.70
CA TYR A 236 11.51 17.37 1.53
C TYR A 236 11.18 16.14 2.36
N LEU A 237 12.17 15.30 2.58
CA LEU A 237 11.99 14.03 3.27
C LEU A 237 12.67 14.06 4.64
N PHE A 238 11.87 13.84 5.67
CA PHE A 238 12.38 13.48 6.98
C PHE A 238 12.56 11.96 7.01
N SER A 239 13.79 11.48 6.90
CA SER A 239 14.06 10.04 6.90
C SER A 239 14.57 9.59 8.25
N ILE A 240 14.01 8.49 8.74
CA ILE A 240 14.59 7.74 9.86
C ILE A 240 14.96 6.38 9.28
N ILE A 241 16.26 6.18 9.09
CA ILE A 241 16.80 4.86 8.78
C ILE A 241 17.35 4.30 10.09
N PRO A 242 16.94 3.09 10.52
CA PRO A 242 17.49 2.48 11.74
C PRO A 242 19.00 2.18 11.69
N TRP A 243 19.69 2.47 10.56
CA TRP A 243 21.12 2.24 10.35
C TRP A 243 21.72 3.39 9.53
N SER A 244 22.78 4.00 10.07
CA SER A 244 23.29 5.33 9.72
C SER A 244 23.94 5.46 8.34
N GLN A 245 23.81 6.65 7.71
CA GLN A 245 24.97 7.42 7.21
C GLN A 245 24.70 8.93 7.37
N ASN A 246 25.69 9.64 7.91
CA ASN A 246 25.63 11.08 8.19
C ASN A 246 25.50 11.89 6.90
N VAL A 247 24.49 12.76 6.80
CA VAL A 247 24.41 13.81 5.78
C VAL A 247 24.62 15.15 6.48
N THR A 248 25.70 15.85 6.12
CA THR A 248 26.00 17.22 6.58
C THR A 248 25.81 18.21 5.43
N GLY A 249 25.23 19.38 5.69
CA GLY A 249 25.25 20.52 4.76
C GLY A 249 23.98 20.78 3.94
N LEU A 250 22.79 20.43 4.45
CA LEU A 250 21.54 20.73 3.76
C LEU A 250 20.99 22.11 4.18
N GLU A 251 21.02 23.10 3.27
CA GLU A 251 20.25 24.34 3.42
C GLU A 251 18.85 24.14 2.83
N LEU A 252 17.82 24.50 3.61
CA LEU A 252 16.42 24.27 3.28
C LEU A 252 15.70 25.61 3.09
N PRO A 253 14.92 25.81 2.01
CA PRO A 253 14.20 27.05 1.79
C PRO A 253 12.90 27.13 2.62
N GLU A 254 12.64 28.30 3.20
CA GLU A 254 11.41 28.64 3.93
C GLU A 254 10.23 28.74 2.96
N SER A 255 9.47 27.65 2.74
CA SER A 255 8.09 27.60 2.16
C SER A 255 7.68 26.20 1.66
N HIS A 256 8.35 25.13 2.08
CA HIS A 256 8.25 23.83 1.41
C HIS A 256 7.48 22.77 2.20
N HIS A 257 7.00 21.73 1.51
CA HIS A 257 6.31 20.63 2.15
C HIS A 257 7.29 19.54 2.58
N TYR A 258 7.27 19.19 3.87
CA TYR A 258 8.10 18.15 4.45
C TYR A 258 7.24 16.91 4.75
N TYR A 259 7.66 15.74 4.28
CA TYR A 259 7.02 14.45 4.54
C TYR A 259 8.01 13.47 5.18
N MET A 260 7.55 12.56 6.03
CA MET A 260 8.41 11.57 6.67
C MET A 260 8.27 10.21 5.98
N HIS A 261 9.39 9.61 5.58
CA HIS A 261 9.41 8.29 4.98
C HIS A 261 10.59 7.49 5.52
N THR A 262 10.37 6.22 5.83
CA THR A 262 11.35 5.37 6.51
C THR A 262 11.96 4.41 5.52
N TYR A 263 13.21 4.63 5.11
CA TYR A 263 13.91 3.65 4.26
C TYR A 263 14.40 2.47 5.08
N ALA A 264 14.21 1.26 4.57
CA ALA A 264 15.08 0.13 4.87
C ALA A 264 16.22 0.15 3.84
N GLN A 265 17.48 0.19 4.28
CA GLN A 265 18.58 -0.24 3.41
C GLN A 265 18.60 -1.77 3.45
N ASP A 266 18.64 -2.38 2.27
CA ASP A 266 18.81 -3.83 2.09
C ASP A 266 20.22 -4.27 2.49
#